data_AF-A0A9J7HBA4-F1
#
_entry.id   AF-A0A9J7HBA4-F1
#
_cell.length_a   1.000
_cell.length_b   1.000
_cell.length_c   1.000
_cell.angle_alpha   90.00
_cell.angle_beta   90.00
_cell.angle_gamma   90.00
#
_symmetry.space_group_name_H-M   'P 1'
#
loop_
_entity.id
_entity.type
_entity.pdbx_description
1 polymer ?
#
loop_
_entity_poly.entity_id
_entity_poly.type
_entity_poly.pdbx_seq_one_letter_code
_entity_poly.pdbx_strand_id
1 'polypeptide(L)'
;MDPEKKGGKKKRVCSAINEFVTREYTINIHKHIHGMGFKKHAPRALKEIWKFAMKEMGTPDVLIDTRFNKAIWAKGMRNVPYCIHVHLSRICNEDEDSSNKLYTLVTYVPVTTFKNLQTVNVDEYNNYTLNCRVSRNPHHLLIDQVEFSLVDS
;
A
#
# COMPACT_ATOMS: atom_id res chain seq x y z
N MET A 1 48.30 -24.65 3.17
CA MET A 1 47.86 -23.37 3.75
C MET A 1 46.60 -22.97 2.99
N ASP A 2 45.45 -23.41 3.46
CA ASP A 2 44.16 -23.14 2.80
C ASP A 2 43.61 -21.79 3.29
N PRO A 3 43.00 -20.97 2.40
CA PRO A 3 42.48 -19.66 2.79
C PRO A 3 41.20 -19.78 3.63
N GLU A 4 41.17 -19.09 4.76
CA GLU A 4 40.04 -19.02 5.70
C GLU A 4 38.74 -18.51 5.05
N LYS A 5 37.64 -19.25 5.29
CA LYS A 5 36.26 -18.85 4.94
C LYS A 5 35.82 -17.65 5.79
N LYS A 6 35.65 -16.48 5.16
CA LYS A 6 35.04 -15.30 5.81
C LYS A 6 33.59 -15.59 6.25
N GLY A 7 33.31 -15.31 7.52
CA GLY A 7 32.05 -15.56 8.20
C GLY A 7 30.81 -15.06 7.45
N GLY A 8 29.87 -15.97 7.20
CA GLY A 8 28.58 -15.67 6.63
C GLY A 8 27.78 -14.75 7.56
N LYS A 9 27.38 -13.59 7.05
CA LYS A 9 26.41 -12.70 7.72
C LYS A 9 25.14 -13.53 7.99
N LYS A 10 24.81 -13.75 9.28
CA LYS A 10 23.53 -14.32 9.71
C LYS A 10 22.41 -13.53 9.03
N LYS A 11 21.73 -14.12 8.05
CA LYS A 11 20.46 -13.60 7.53
C LYS A 11 19.52 -13.50 8.72
N ARG A 12 19.12 -12.29 9.09
CA ARG A 12 18.04 -12.08 10.04
C ARG A 12 16.83 -12.81 9.47
N VAL A 13 16.33 -13.80 10.20
CA VAL A 13 15.08 -14.49 9.84
C VAL A 13 14.00 -13.42 9.81
N CYS A 14 13.37 -13.23 8.65
CA CYS A 14 12.23 -12.32 8.54
C CYS A 14 11.06 -12.92 9.32
N SER A 15 10.63 -12.24 10.37
CA SER A 15 9.45 -12.58 11.16
C SER A 15 8.16 -12.34 10.36
N ALA A 16 7.11 -13.15 10.60
CA ALA A 16 5.80 -13.04 9.96
C ALA A 16 5.14 -11.65 10.11
N ILE A 17 5.51 -10.87 11.12
CA ILE A 17 5.05 -9.47 11.31
C ILE A 17 5.58 -8.57 10.19
N ASN A 18 6.78 -8.84 9.67
CA ASN A 18 7.28 -8.10 8.54
C ASN A 18 6.59 -8.49 7.25
N GLU A 19 5.79 -9.56 7.20
CA GLU A 19 5.18 -10.12 5.98
C GLU A 19 4.02 -9.25 5.47
N PHE A 20 3.14 -8.81 6.37
CA PHE A 20 2.06 -7.88 6.06
C PHE A 20 2.48 -6.47 6.47
N VAL A 21 2.56 -5.58 5.48
CA VAL A 21 3.03 -4.21 5.69
C VAL A 21 2.12 -3.28 4.92
N THR A 22 1.62 -2.28 5.62
CA THR A 22 0.71 -1.26 5.11
C THR A 22 1.27 0.11 5.48
N ARG A 23 1.54 0.91 4.45
CA ARG A 23 2.24 2.19 4.62
C ARG A 23 1.69 3.23 3.67
N GLU A 24 1.60 4.44 4.19
CA GLU A 24 1.25 5.63 3.42
C GLU A 24 2.50 6.42 3.08
N TYR A 25 2.67 6.69 1.79
CA TYR A 25 3.81 7.40 1.24
C TYR A 25 3.36 8.60 0.43
N THR A 26 4.18 9.66 0.45
CA THR A 26 4.06 10.76 -0.50
C THR A 26 5.15 10.62 -1.56
N ILE A 27 4.76 10.37 -2.80
CA ILE A 27 5.67 10.20 -3.93
C ILE A 27 5.80 11.54 -4.67
N ASN A 28 7.03 12.05 -4.80
CA ASN A 28 7.31 13.22 -5.62
C ASN A 28 7.58 12.80 -7.06
N ILE A 29 6.55 12.90 -7.90
CA ILE A 29 6.58 12.52 -9.31
C ILE A 29 7.32 13.58 -10.14
N HIS A 30 7.23 14.85 -9.75
CA HIS A 30 7.87 15.96 -10.46
C HIS A 30 9.38 15.74 -10.66
N LYS A 31 10.07 15.24 -9.63
CA LYS A 31 11.51 14.91 -9.71
C LYS A 31 11.83 13.85 -10.75
N HIS A 32 10.94 12.88 -10.94
CA HIS A 32 11.15 11.75 -11.85
C HIS A 32 10.77 12.07 -13.30
N ILE A 33 9.88 13.04 -13.50
CA ILE A 33 9.42 13.43 -14.83
C ILE A 33 10.19 14.61 -15.44
N HIS A 34 11.01 15.28 -14.64
CA HIS A 34 11.77 16.44 -15.05
C HIS A 34 12.66 16.16 -16.27
N GLY A 35 12.62 17.04 -17.28
CA GLY A 35 13.44 16.93 -18.49
C GLY A 35 12.95 15.92 -19.54
N MET A 36 11.78 15.29 -19.35
CA MET A 36 11.22 14.36 -20.33
C MET A 36 10.25 15.04 -21.31
N GLY A 37 10.08 14.41 -22.47
CA GLY A 37 9.05 14.84 -23.43
C GLY A 37 7.63 14.68 -22.88
N PHE A 38 6.77 15.66 -23.14
CA PHE A 38 5.41 15.74 -22.59
C PHE A 38 4.53 14.51 -22.86
N LYS A 39 4.73 13.84 -24.01
CA LYS A 39 3.98 12.62 -24.34
C LYS A 39 4.35 11.41 -23.47
N LYS A 40 5.43 11.50 -22.68
CA LYS A 40 5.91 10.40 -21.84
C LYS A 40 5.66 10.65 -20.34
N HIS A 41 5.07 11.77 -19.96
CA HIS A 41 4.88 12.16 -18.54
C HIS A 41 4.04 11.15 -17.75
N ALA A 42 2.75 10.99 -18.09
CA ALA A 42 1.86 10.03 -17.41
C ALA A 42 2.34 8.56 -17.46
N PRO A 43 2.73 8.00 -18.62
CA PRO A 43 3.19 6.61 -18.66
C PRO A 43 4.52 6.42 -17.91
N ARG A 44 5.39 7.44 -17.84
CA ARG A 44 6.58 7.35 -17.00
C ARG A 44 6.26 7.45 -15.53
N ALA A 45 5.37 8.36 -15.13
CA ALA A 45 4.94 8.48 -13.74
C ALA A 45 4.45 7.14 -13.19
N LEU A 46 3.60 6.43 -13.94
CA LEU A 46 3.15 5.08 -13.58
C LEU A 46 4.31 4.09 -13.41
N LYS A 47 5.27 4.07 -14.35
CA LYS A 47 6.45 3.20 -14.25
C LYS A 47 7.33 3.50 -13.04
N GLU A 48 7.47 4.78 -12.69
CA GLU A 48 8.27 5.20 -11.54
C GLU A 48 7.56 4.88 -10.22
N ILE A 49 6.24 5.01 -10.17
CA ILE A 49 5.44 4.55 -9.01
C ILE A 49 5.53 3.04 -8.86
N TRP A 50 5.42 2.30 -9.96
CA TRP A 50 5.58 0.84 -9.97
C TRP A 50 6.96 0.44 -9.42
N LYS A 51 8.02 1.11 -9.89
CA LYS A 51 9.38 0.91 -9.39
C LYS A 51 9.55 1.30 -7.92
N PHE A 52 8.87 2.36 -7.47
CA PHE A 52 8.86 2.78 -6.08
C PHE A 52 8.23 1.71 -5.17
N ALA A 53 7.07 1.18 -5.56
CA ALA A 53 6.38 0.12 -4.82
C ALA A 53 7.22 -1.16 -4.73
N MET A 54 7.83 -1.60 -5.85
CA MET A 54 8.73 -2.75 -5.85
C MET A 54 9.93 -2.54 -4.90
N LYS A 55 10.48 -1.33 -4.87
CA LYS A 55 11.66 -1.01 -4.03
C LYS A 55 11.32 -0.97 -2.54
N GLU A 56 10.22 -0.34 -2.16
CA GLU A 56 9.84 -0.17 -0.75
C GLU A 56 9.27 -1.46 -0.15
N MET A 57 8.44 -2.19 -0.91
CA MET A 57 7.76 -3.40 -0.41
C MET A 57 8.55 -4.69 -0.69
N GLY A 58 9.50 -4.65 -1.63
CA GLY A 58 10.34 -5.80 -1.98
C GLY A 58 9.62 -6.93 -2.73
N THR A 59 8.42 -6.66 -3.27
CA THR A 59 7.68 -7.61 -4.11
C THR A 59 7.87 -7.27 -5.59
N PRO A 60 8.06 -8.27 -6.47
CA PRO A 60 8.07 -8.04 -7.92
C PRO A 60 6.67 -7.72 -8.45
N ASP A 61 5.63 -8.32 -7.85
CA ASP A 61 4.26 -8.15 -8.28
C ASP A 61 3.62 -6.96 -7.57
N VAL A 62 3.12 -6.03 -8.38
CA VAL A 62 2.50 -4.78 -7.93
C VAL A 62 1.25 -4.53 -8.78
N LEU A 63 0.13 -4.40 -8.10
CA LEU A 63 -1.18 -4.11 -8.67
C LEU A 63 -1.52 -2.66 -8.40
N ILE A 64 -1.85 -1.92 -9.45
CA ILE A 64 -2.23 -0.52 -9.36
C ILE A 64 -3.74 -0.42 -9.42
N ASP A 65 -4.35 0.21 -8.42
CA ASP A 65 -5.79 0.42 -8.40
C ASP A 65 -6.24 1.32 -9.57
N THR A 66 -7.44 1.06 -10.07
CA THR A 66 -8.08 1.83 -11.13
C THR A 66 -8.32 3.29 -10.72
N ARG A 67 -8.66 3.56 -9.45
CA ARG A 67 -8.87 4.93 -8.96
C ARG A 67 -7.55 5.71 -8.94
N PHE A 68 -6.47 5.03 -8.58
CA PHE A 68 -5.13 5.59 -8.63
C PHE A 68 -4.71 5.93 -10.06
N ASN A 69 -4.97 5.03 -11.00
CA ASN A 69 -4.72 5.30 -12.42
C ASN A 69 -5.52 6.53 -12.90
N LYS A 70 -6.82 6.60 -12.56
CA LYS A 70 -7.65 7.77 -12.91
C LYS A 70 -7.09 9.08 -12.34
N ALA A 71 -6.59 9.08 -11.10
CA ALA A 71 -6.01 10.27 -10.47
C ALA A 71 -4.76 10.78 -11.20
N ILE A 72 -3.90 9.88 -11.69
CA ILE A 72 -2.71 10.25 -12.49
C ILE A 72 -3.11 10.83 -13.83
N TRP A 73 -4.09 10.23 -14.50
CA TRP A 73 -4.52 10.61 -15.83
C TRP A 73 -5.59 11.72 -15.83
N ALA A 74 -6.04 12.21 -14.67
CA ALA A 74 -7.14 13.16 -14.54
C ALA A 74 -6.93 14.47 -15.33
N LYS A 75 -5.68 14.95 -15.44
CA LYS A 75 -5.31 16.17 -16.17
C LYS A 75 -4.72 15.87 -17.56
N GLY A 76 -4.85 14.63 -18.02
CA GLY A 76 -4.27 14.14 -19.26
C GLY A 76 -2.78 13.79 -19.18
N MET A 77 -2.17 13.55 -20.33
CA MET A 77 -0.83 12.96 -20.46
C MET A 77 0.32 13.88 -20.02
N ARG A 78 0.19 15.20 -20.24
CA ARG A 78 1.25 16.19 -19.99
C ARG A 78 1.28 16.64 -18.53
N ASN A 79 0.11 16.83 -17.92
CA ASN A 79 -0.04 17.57 -16.66
C ASN A 79 -0.25 16.64 -15.45
N VAL A 80 0.66 15.70 -15.26
CA VAL A 80 0.64 14.77 -14.11
C VAL A 80 0.73 15.55 -12.80
N PRO A 81 0.01 15.16 -11.73
CA PRO A 81 0.19 15.75 -10.40
C PRO A 81 1.65 15.68 -9.94
N TYR A 82 2.15 16.75 -9.32
CA TYR A 82 3.55 16.83 -8.89
C TYR A 82 3.89 15.87 -7.75
N CYS A 83 2.95 15.71 -6.83
CA CYS A 83 3.03 14.75 -5.72
C CYS A 83 1.72 13.96 -5.65
N ILE A 84 1.81 12.69 -5.27
CA ILE A 84 0.64 11.86 -4.97
C ILE A 84 0.86 11.19 -3.62
N HIS A 85 -0.21 11.13 -2.83
CA HIS A 85 -0.24 10.35 -1.60
C HIS A 85 -0.84 8.98 -1.88
N VAL A 86 -0.13 7.95 -1.46
CA VAL A 86 -0.32 6.56 -1.89
C VAL A 86 -0.34 5.67 -0.67
N HIS A 87 -1.31 4.78 -0.63
CA HIS A 87 -1.36 3.68 0.32
C HIS A 87 -0.81 2.42 -0.36
N LEU A 88 0.25 1.85 0.20
CA LEU A 88 0.87 0.62 -0.24
C LEU A 88 0.54 -0.48 0.76
N SER A 89 -0.18 -1.51 0.30
CA SER A 89 -0.51 -2.68 1.11
C SER A 89 0.16 -3.90 0.51
N ARG A 90 1.01 -4.58 1.27
CA ARG A 90 1.53 -5.88 0.86
C ARG A 90 0.66 -6.98 1.44
N ILE A 91 0.06 -7.76 0.53
CA ILE A 91 -1.00 -8.73 0.81
C ILE A 91 -0.50 -10.11 0.34
N CYS A 92 -0.91 -11.15 1.04
CA CYS A 92 -0.68 -12.53 0.61
C CYS A 92 -1.60 -12.88 -0.55
N ASN A 93 -1.04 -13.59 -1.53
CA ASN A 93 -1.84 -14.15 -2.58
C ASN A 93 -2.48 -15.46 -2.11
N GLU A 94 -3.78 -15.62 -2.34
CA GLU A 94 -4.52 -16.85 -2.06
C GLU A 94 -4.39 -17.85 -3.23
N ASP A 95 -3.99 -17.38 -4.41
CA ASP A 95 -3.87 -18.20 -5.61
C ASP A 95 -2.59 -19.06 -5.59
N GLU A 96 -2.76 -20.38 -5.48
CA GLU A 96 -1.68 -21.38 -5.42
C GLU A 96 -0.84 -21.45 -6.71
N ASP A 97 -1.41 -21.05 -7.86
CA ASP A 97 -0.74 -21.05 -9.17
C ASP A 97 0.23 -19.87 -9.38
N SER A 98 0.29 -18.91 -8.46
CA SER A 98 1.16 -17.74 -8.57
C SER A 98 2.59 -18.03 -8.11
N SER A 99 3.58 -17.56 -8.86
CA SER A 99 5.00 -17.77 -8.52
C SER A 99 5.45 -16.98 -7.29
N ASN A 100 4.77 -15.87 -6.99
CA ASN A 100 5.06 -15.02 -5.85
C ASN A 100 3.92 -15.10 -4.83
N LYS A 101 4.28 -15.36 -3.57
CA LYS A 101 3.33 -15.46 -2.45
C LYS A 101 2.74 -14.12 -2.01
N LEU A 102 3.40 -13.02 -2.35
CA LEU A 102 3.05 -11.67 -1.90
C LEU A 102 2.92 -10.75 -3.11
N TYR A 103 1.87 -9.94 -3.10
CA TYR A 103 1.71 -8.83 -4.03
C TYR A 103 1.54 -7.52 -3.28
N THR A 104 1.88 -6.42 -3.94
CA THR A 104 1.62 -5.07 -3.40
C THR A 104 0.44 -4.45 -4.12
N LEU A 105 -0.58 -4.04 -3.37
CA LEU A 105 -1.67 -3.21 -3.88
C LEU A 105 -1.34 -1.73 -3.65
N VAL A 106 -1.50 -0.94 -4.71
CA VAL A 106 -1.27 0.51 -4.70
C VAL A 106 -2.60 1.23 -4.81
N THR A 107 -3.00 1.91 -3.74
CA THR A 107 -4.27 2.63 -3.64
C THR A 107 -4.03 4.14 -3.54
N TYR A 108 -4.94 4.92 -4.12
CA TYR A 108 -4.91 6.38 -4.03
C TYR A 108 -5.59 6.88 -2.77
N VAL A 109 -4.89 7.73 -2.01
CA VAL A 109 -5.46 8.43 -0.87
C VAL A 109 -5.64 9.91 -1.26
N PRO A 110 -6.88 10.42 -1.33
CA PRO A 110 -7.12 11.82 -1.60
C PRO A 110 -6.68 12.66 -0.40
N VAL A 111 -5.80 13.62 -0.64
CA VAL A 111 -5.29 14.53 0.39
C VAL A 111 -5.46 15.97 -0.07
N THR A 112 -5.89 16.84 0.84
CA THR A 112 -6.08 18.28 0.59
C THR A 112 -4.76 19.05 0.56
N THR A 113 -3.82 18.73 1.46
CA THR A 113 -2.50 19.40 1.55
C THR A 113 -1.35 18.41 1.68
N PHE A 114 -0.27 18.59 0.92
CA PHE A 114 0.95 17.76 0.98
C PHE A 114 2.03 18.29 1.95
N LYS A 115 1.73 19.34 2.71
CA LYS A 115 2.71 19.94 3.64
C LYS A 115 2.85 19.04 4.87
N ASN A 116 4.09 18.78 5.28
CA ASN A 116 4.44 18.01 6.48
C ASN A 116 3.89 16.57 6.53
N LEU A 117 3.46 16.00 5.40
CA LEU A 117 3.09 14.58 5.35
C LEU A 117 4.35 13.73 5.39
N GLN A 118 4.49 12.97 6.46
CA GLN A 118 5.52 11.96 6.63
C GLN A 118 5.01 10.60 6.18
N THR A 119 5.92 9.63 6.05
CA THR A 119 5.53 8.24 5.87
C THR A 119 4.88 7.73 7.15
N VAL A 120 3.69 7.14 7.03
CA VAL A 120 2.94 6.60 8.17
C VAL A 120 2.78 5.10 7.96
N ASN A 121 3.04 4.31 9.00
CA ASN A 121 2.65 2.90 9.02
C ASN A 121 1.17 2.85 9.41
N VAL A 122 0.33 2.28 8.55
CA VAL A 122 -1.10 2.17 8.82
C VAL A 122 -1.38 0.79 9.36
N ASP A 123 -1.57 0.63 10.66
CA ASP A 123 -1.91 -0.68 11.22
C ASP A 123 -3.39 -0.98 10.95
N GLU A 124 -3.67 -1.85 9.97
CA GLU A 124 -5.04 -2.28 9.65
C GLU A 124 -5.76 -2.97 10.83
N TYR A 125 -5.01 -3.41 11.85
CA TYR A 125 -5.55 -3.99 13.09
C TYR A 125 -6.28 -3.00 14.01
N ASN A 126 -6.12 -1.68 13.82
CA ASN A 126 -6.76 -0.68 14.69
C ASN A 126 -8.18 -0.28 14.26
N ASN A 127 -8.66 -0.78 13.10
CA ASN A 127 -9.98 -0.45 12.58
C ASN A 127 -11.09 -1.33 13.19
N TYR A 128 -10.72 -2.48 13.78
CA TYR A 128 -11.64 -3.38 14.47
C TYR A 128 -11.72 -3.09 15.98
N THR A 129 -10.71 -2.44 16.57
CA THR A 129 -10.70 -2.08 18.00
C THR A 129 -11.47 -0.79 18.31
N LEU A 130 -11.73 0.07 17.33
CA LEU A 130 -12.52 1.29 17.52
C LEU A 130 -14.04 1.04 17.65
N ASN A 131 -14.52 -0.18 17.38
CA ASN A 131 -15.87 -0.63 17.74
C ASN A 131 -15.95 -1.26 19.16
N CYS A 132 -14.82 -1.43 19.84
CA CYS A 132 -14.75 -1.97 21.19
C CYS A 132 -14.34 -0.90 22.21
N ARG A 133 -15.12 0.19 22.31
CA ARG A 133 -15.03 1.10 23.46
C ARG A 133 -16.18 0.82 24.43
N VAL A 134 -15.91 -0.16 25.29
CA VAL A 134 -16.47 -0.36 26.65
C VAL A 134 -17.97 -0.67 26.75
N SER A 135 -18.33 -1.96 26.65
CA SER A 135 -19.39 -2.50 27.51
C SER A 135 -18.72 -3.19 28.71
N ARG A 136 -18.62 -2.47 29.83
CA ARG A 136 -18.50 -3.10 31.14
C ARG A 136 -19.92 -3.35 31.63
N ASN A 137 -20.42 -4.57 31.45
CA ASN A 137 -21.37 -5.22 32.36
C ASN A 137 -21.54 -6.71 31.97
N PRO A 138 -21.12 -7.66 32.82
CA PRO A 138 -21.19 -9.08 32.51
C PRO A 138 -22.43 -9.70 33.16
N HIS A 139 -23.63 -9.50 32.60
CA HIS A 139 -24.76 -10.37 32.95
C HIS A 139 -25.67 -10.57 31.73
N HIS A 140 -25.99 -11.85 31.53
CA HIS A 140 -26.99 -12.42 30.63
C HIS A 140 -26.54 -12.82 29.22
N LEU A 141 -26.13 -14.10 29.10
CA LEU A 141 -26.39 -14.91 27.93
C LEU A 141 -27.90 -15.12 27.81
N LEU A 142 -28.52 -14.69 26.71
CA LEU A 142 -29.57 -15.44 26.00
C LEU A 142 -29.90 -14.76 24.66
N ILE A 143 -29.81 -15.61 23.64
CA ILE A 143 -30.40 -15.62 22.31
C ILE A 143 -31.56 -14.61 22.14
N ASP A 144 -31.50 -13.78 21.09
CA ASP A 144 -32.68 -13.49 20.28
C ASP A 144 -32.30 -13.09 18.85
N GLN A 145 -33.21 -13.49 17.96
CA GLN A 145 -33.16 -13.47 16.50
C GLN A 145 -33.44 -12.08 15.87
N VAL A 146 -33.06 -11.92 14.58
CA VAL A 146 -33.80 -11.15 13.53
C VAL A 146 -33.72 -9.60 13.67
N GLU A 147 -33.59 -8.72 12.66
CA GLU A 147 -33.88 -8.71 11.23
C GLU A 147 -33.11 -7.57 10.49
N PHE A 148 -32.89 -7.81 9.20
CA PHE A 148 -32.84 -6.94 8.00
C PHE A 148 -33.11 -5.41 8.12
N SER A 149 -32.30 -4.60 7.41
CA SER A 149 -32.78 -3.83 6.23
C SER A 149 -31.65 -3.12 5.48
N LEU A 150 -31.57 -3.39 4.18
CA LEU A 150 -30.95 -2.52 3.17
C LEU A 150 -31.69 -1.18 3.12
N VAL A 151 -30.97 -0.07 2.95
CA VAL A 151 -31.52 1.15 2.33
C VAL A 151 -30.51 1.67 1.31
N ASP A 152 -30.80 1.38 0.05
CA ASP A 152 -30.41 2.20 -1.09
C ASP A 152 -31.23 3.49 -1.07
N SER A 153 -30.58 4.65 -1.28
CA SER A 153 -31.04 5.79 -2.10
C SER A 153 -29.93 6.81 -2.24
#